data_AF-A0A7K3GT98-F1
#
_entry.id   AF-A0A7K3GT98-F1
#
_cell.length_a   1.000
_cell.length_b   1.000
_cell.length_c   1.000
_cell.angle_alpha   90.00
_cell.angle_beta   90.00
_cell.angle_gamma   90.00
#
_symmetry.space_group_name_H-M   'P 1'
#
loop_
_entity.id
_entity.type
_entity.pdbx_description
1 polymer ?
#
loop_
_entity_poly.entity_id
_entity_poly.type
_entity_poly.pdbx_seq_one_letter_code
_entity_poly.pdbx_strand_id
1 'polypeptide(L)' 'KLYLLNGEEALLGYYMLTRREEEYESRTLEMYDALGSQSLLFSFLKRAGHRDAVFVEESQKWFDALWETITTDMTLS' A
#
# COMPACT_ATOMS: atom_id res chain seq x y z
N LYS A 1 3.07 -0.40 -2.25
CA LYS A 1 2.00 -0.22 -1.24
C LYS A 1 1.42 1.18 -1.36
N LEU A 2 0.11 1.32 -1.20
CA LEU A 2 -0.62 2.58 -1.25
C LEU A 2 -1.59 2.60 -0.07
N TYR A 3 -1.62 3.71 0.66
CA TYR A 3 -2.61 3.97 1.72
C TYR A 3 -3.40 5.22 1.34
N LEU A 4 -4.71 5.17 1.48
CA LEU A 4 -5.62 6.29 1.24
C LEU A 4 -6.22 6.71 2.57
N LEU A 5 -6.03 7.96 2.98
CA LEU A 5 -6.47 8.48 4.26
C LEU A 5 -7.58 9.51 4.04
N ASN A 6 -8.81 9.14 4.37
CA ASN A 6 -10.01 9.98 4.31
C ASN A 6 -10.25 10.67 2.95
N GLY A 7 -9.71 10.12 1.86
CA GLY A 7 -9.76 10.75 0.55
C GLY A 7 -8.97 12.06 0.43
N GLU A 8 -8.16 12.44 1.43
CA GLU A 8 -7.42 13.71 1.48
C GLU A 8 -5.92 13.55 1.29
N GLU A 9 -5.37 12.38 1.65
CA GLU A 9 -3.96 12.06 1.53
C GLU A 9 -3.76 10.66 0.97
N ALA A 10 -2.78 10.52 0.08
CA ALA A 10 -2.27 9.24 -0.38
C ALA A 10 -0.81 9.07 0.08
N LEU A 11 -0.51 7.93 0.69
CA LEU A 11 0.86 7.54 1.05
C LEU A 11 1.31 6.40 0.14
N LEU A 12 2.32 6.65 -0.70
CA LEU A 12 2.88 5.66 -1.60
C LEU A 12 4.23 5.16 -1.08
N GLY A 13 4.43 3.84 -1.06
CA GLY A 13 5.74 3.24 -0.78
C GLY A 13 6.06 2.13 -1.78
N TYR A 14 7.31 2.04 -2.20
CA TYR A 14 7.78 0.94 -3.04
C TYR A 14 8.14 -0.28 -2.18
N TYR A 15 7.82 -1.46 -2.70
CA TYR A 15 8.37 -2.70 -2.17
C TYR A 15 9.76 -2.90 -2.78
N MET A 16 10.79 -2.56 -2.01
CA MET A 16 12.17 -2.79 -2.40
C MET A 16 12.54 -4.22 -2.00
N LEU A 17 12.77 -5.07 -3.00
CA LEU A 17 13.17 -6.45 -2.76
C LEU A 17 14.59 -6.52 -2.21
N THR A 18 14.75 -7.27 -1.14
CA THR A 18 16.05 -7.52 -0.50
C THR A 18 16.20 -9.02 -0.24
N ARG A 19 17.43 -9.53 -0.35
CA ARG A 19 17.73 -10.89 0.11
C ARG A 19 17.98 -10.82 1.61
N ARG A 20 17.39 -11.74 2.36
CA ARG A 20 17.58 -11.83 3.80
C ARG A 20 17.56 -13.28 4.27
N GLU A 21 18.17 -13.46 5.42
CA GLU A 21 18.10 -14.69 6.22
C GLU A 21 17.12 -14.47 7.37
N GLU A 22 16.31 -15.49 7.65
CA GLU A 22 15.43 -15.54 8.82
C GLU A 22 15.48 -16.92 9.48
N GLU A 23 15.44 -16.92 10.81
CA GLU A 23 15.37 -18.14 11.60
C GLU A 23 13.93 -18.62 11.66
N TYR A 24 13.69 -19.84 11.19
CA TYR A 24 12.36 -20.45 11.19
C TYR A 24 12.50 -21.93 11.53
N GLU A 25 11.87 -22.40 12.61
CA GLU A 25 11.91 -23.82 13.02
C GLU A 25 13.34 -24.40 13.14
N SER A 26 14.26 -23.67 13.78
CA SER A 26 15.67 -24.07 13.98
C SER A 26 16.49 -24.25 12.69
N ARG A 27 16.06 -23.63 11.60
CA ARG A 27 16.84 -23.51 10.35
C ARG A 27 16.87 -22.06 9.89
N THR A 28 17.98 -21.69 9.27
CA THR A 28 18.13 -20.43 8.55
C THR A 28 17.53 -20.58 7.15
N LEU A 29 16.56 -19.74 6.81
CA LEU A 29 15.97 -19.67 5.48
C LEU A 29 16.45 -18.42 4.75
N GLU A 30 16.98 -18.61 3.55
CA GLU A 30 17.22 -17.49 2.63
C GLU A 30 15.96 -17.19 1.83
N MET A 31 15.59 -15.91 1.77
CA MET A 31 14.41 -15.47 1.02
C MET A 31 14.60 -14.08 0.41
N TYR A 32 13.78 -13.79 -0.60
CA TYR A 32 13.57 -12.45 -1.10
C TYR A 32 12.31 -11.88 -0.46
N ASP A 33 12.46 -10.78 0.27
CA ASP A 33 11.40 -10.12 1.00
C ASP A 33 11.49 -8.60 0.80
N ALA A 34 10.36 -7.92 0.90
CA ALA A 34 10.24 -6.48 0.74
C ALA A 34 10.10 -5.71 2.07
N LEU A 35 10.10 -6.40 3.23
CA LEU A 35 10.06 -5.81 4.59
C LEU A 35 9.12 -4.59 4.67
N GLY A 36 7.85 -4.84 4.34
CA GLY A 36 6.87 -3.80 4.04
C GLY A 36 6.62 -2.77 5.14
N SER A 37 6.91 -3.10 6.41
CA SER A 37 6.70 -2.20 7.55
C SER A 37 7.73 -1.07 7.65
N GLN A 38 8.94 -1.23 7.09
CA GLN A 38 10.03 -0.26 7.22
C GLN A 38 10.24 0.64 5.99
N SER A 39 9.41 0.51 4.95
CA SER A 39 9.58 1.30 3.73
C SER A 39 9.14 2.75 3.90
N LEU A 40 9.96 3.69 3.41
CA LEU A 40 9.63 5.10 3.28
C LEU A 40 8.29 5.29 2.54
N LEU A 41 7.49 6.24 3.04
CA LEU A 41 6.22 6.64 2.44
C LEU A 41 6.36 8.06 1.88
N PHE A 42 6.02 8.22 0.61
CA PHE A 42 5.85 9.51 -0.04
C PHE A 42 4.42 9.99 0.16
N SER A 43 4.26 11.19 0.72
CA SER A 43 2.97 11.81 0.98
C SER A 43 2.53 12.68 -0.21
N PHE A 44 1.26 12.54 -0.58
CA PHE A 44 0.57 13.37 -1.55
C PHE A 44 -0.71 13.88 -0.90
N LEU A 45 -0.81 15.20 -0.73
CA LEU A 45 -1.94 15.85 -0.08
C LEU A 45 -2.74 16.63 -1.13
N LYS A 46 -4.07 16.49 -1.13
CA LYS A 46 -4.94 17.27 -2.03
C LYS A 46 -4.66 18.78 -1.96
N ARG A 47 -4.46 19.28 -0.76
CA ARG A 47 -4.18 20.71 -0.50
C ARG A 47 -2.77 21.18 -0.91
N ALA A 48 -1.85 20.28 -1.26
CA ALA A 48 -0.47 20.66 -1.60
C ALA A 48 -0.35 21.22 -3.03
N GLY A 49 -1.29 20.89 -3.92
CA GLY A 49 -1.34 21.43 -5.28
C GLY A 49 -2.03 20.49 -6.25
N HIS A 50 -2.25 20.97 -7.48
CA HIS A 50 -3.06 20.27 -8.47
C HIS A 50 -2.57 18.85 -8.79
N ARG A 51 -1.25 18.66 -8.94
CA ARG A 51 -0.67 17.35 -9.24
C ARG A 51 -0.97 16.33 -8.14
N ASP A 52 -0.80 16.71 -6.89
CA ASP A 52 -1.01 15.82 -5.75
C ASP A 52 -2.51 15.55 -5.55
N ALA A 53 -3.36 16.55 -5.76
CA ALA A 53 -4.81 16.37 -5.75
C ALA A 53 -5.26 15.32 -6.79
N VAL A 54 -4.80 15.43 -8.03
CA VAL A 54 -5.09 14.46 -9.08
C VAL A 54 -4.57 13.07 -8.71
N PHE A 55 -3.37 12.97 -8.12
CA PHE A 55 -2.83 11.69 -7.68
C PHE A 55 -3.71 11.03 -6.61
N VAL A 56 -4.19 11.79 -5.62
CA VAL A 56 -5.10 11.27 -4.58
C VAL A 56 -6.42 10.82 -5.19
N GLU A 57 -7.02 11.64 -6.06
CA GLU A 57 -8.31 11.34 -6.70
C GLU A 57 -8.27 10.10 -7.58
N GLU A 58 -7.27 9.98 -8.46
CA GLU A 58 -7.14 8.82 -9.34
C GLU A 58 -6.77 7.55 -8.56
N SER A 59 -6.01 7.68 -7.47
CA SER A 59 -5.71 6.56 -6.58
C SER A 59 -6.96 6.04 -5.85
N GLN A 60 -7.85 6.93 -5.42
CA GLN A 60 -9.14 6.55 -4.83
C GLN A 60 -10.02 5.83 -5.86
N LYS A 61 -10.16 6.38 -7.07
CA LYS A 61 -10.92 5.72 -8.15
C LYS A 61 -10.40 4.33 -8.49
N TRP A 62 -9.07 4.16 -8.53
CA TRP A 62 -8.46 2.84 -8.73
C TRP A 62 -8.82 1.87 -7.60
N PHE A 63 -8.76 2.31 -6.35
CA PHE A 63 -9.12 1.48 -5.20
C PHE A 63 -10.60 1.08 -5.26
N ASP A 64 -11.50 2.04 -5.47
CA ASP A 64 -12.94 1.81 -5.54
C ASP A 64 -13.28 0.83 -6.67
N ALA A 65 -12.73 1.04 -7.86
CA ALA A 65 -12.94 0.15 -9.00
C ALA A 65 -12.48 -1.29 -8.71
N LEU A 66 -11.32 -1.46 -8.06
CA LEU A 66 -10.85 -2.78 -7.65
C LEU A 66 -11.78 -3.40 -6.60
N TRP A 67 -12.11 -2.63 -5.56
CA TRP A 67 -12.92 -3.09 -4.44
C TRP A 67 -14.31 -3.54 -4.89
N GLU A 68 -15.03 -2.69 -5.63
CA GLU A 68 -16.37 -2.97 -6.13
C GLU A 68 -16.41 -4.16 -7.10
N THR A 69 -15.29 -4.44 -7.78
CA THR A 69 -15.23 -5.53 -8.77
C THR A 69 -14.95 -6.90 -8.14
N ILE A 70 -14.02 -6.98 -7.19
CA ILE A 70 -13.50 -8.29 -6.71
C ILE A 70 -14.01 -8.69 -5.32
N THR A 71 -14.51 -7.74 -4.54
CA THR A 71 -14.97 -8.05 -3.18
C THR A 71 -16.36 -8.65 -3.19
N THR A 72 -16.72 -9.27 -2.08
CA THR A 72 -18.06 -9.81 -1.84
C THR A 72 -18.57 -9.28 -0.53
N ASP A 73 -19.89 -9.12 -0.42
CA ASP A 73 -20.52 -8.64 0.80
C ASP A 73 -20.23 -9.59 1.97
N MET A 74 -19.68 -9.04 3.05
CA MET A 74 -19.50 -9.76 4.30
C MET A 74 -20.78 -9.63 5.13
N THR A 75 -21.50 -10.73 5.31
CA THR A 75 -22.61 -10.81 6.26
C THR A 75 -22.08 -11.24 7.63
N LEU A 76 -22.22 -10.37 8.64
CA LEU A 76 -21.91 -10.71 10.02
C LEU A 76 -23.16 -11.33 10.66
N SER A 77 -23.06 -12.60 11.08
CA SER A 77 -24.11 -13.35 11.79
C SER A 77 -23.89 -13.37 13.29
#